data_AF-A0A6B2XMB5-F1
#
_entry.id   AF-A0A6B2XMB5-F1
#
_cell.length_a   1.000
_cell.length_b   1.000
_cell.length_c   1.000
_cell.angle_alpha   90.00
_cell.angle_beta   90.00
_cell.angle_gamma   90.00
#
_symmetry.space_group_name_H-M   'P 1'
#
loop_
_entity.id
_entity.type
_entity.pdbx_description
1 polymer ?
#
loop_
_entity_poly.entity_id
_entity_poly.type
_entity_poly.pdbx_seq_one_letter_code
_entity_poly.pdbx_strand_id
1 'polypeptide(L)'
;PEILPQTRTGETLWPGARQQWRPTSPVFREHALRLVERMAERYGNHPALVAWHVSNELGCHNVDDFSDDAAAAFRTWLRDRYTTLDALNDAWGTAFWSQRYSAWEQILPPRLAASRPNPTQPLAFTRFSSDALRQYLRAAAALL
;
A
#
# COMPACT_ATOMS: atom_id res chain seq x y z
N PRO A 1 16.41 -4.92 -3.98
CA PRO A 1 15.44 -6.03 -3.77
C PRO A 1 14.18 -5.62 -2.96
N GLU A 2 14.35 -4.65 -2.07
CA GLU A 2 13.44 -4.08 -1.08
C GLU A 2 12.24 -3.33 -1.68
N ILE A 3 12.18 -3.17 -3.01
CA ILE A 3 11.04 -2.56 -3.71
C ILE A 3 10.07 -3.63 -4.22
N LEU A 4 10.49 -4.89 -4.30
CA LEU A 4 9.72 -5.93 -4.96
C LEU A 4 8.48 -6.31 -4.12
N PRO A 5 7.30 -6.50 -4.75
CA PRO A 5 6.10 -6.93 -4.05
C PRO A 5 6.23 -8.37 -3.54
N GLN A 6 5.50 -8.66 -2.46
CA GLN A 6 5.30 -10.03 -1.98
C GLN A 6 3.84 -10.44 -2.11
N THR A 7 3.62 -11.64 -2.63
CA THR A 7 2.29 -12.26 -2.75
C THR A 7 1.75 -12.63 -1.36
N ARG A 8 0.46 -12.96 -1.30
CA ARG A 8 -0.20 -13.43 -0.08
C ARG A 8 0.43 -14.68 0.55
N THR A 9 1.09 -15.50 -0.27
CA THR A 9 1.77 -16.74 0.10
C THR A 9 3.26 -16.56 0.37
N GLY A 10 3.79 -15.33 0.21
CA GLY A 10 5.15 -14.95 0.61
C GLY A 10 6.18 -15.03 -0.52
N GLU A 11 5.78 -15.37 -1.75
CA GLU A 11 6.68 -15.32 -2.89
C GLU A 11 6.99 -13.86 -3.27
N THR A 12 8.23 -13.62 -3.66
CA THR A 12 8.66 -12.32 -4.22
C THR A 12 8.37 -12.29 -5.72
N LEU A 13 7.75 -11.20 -6.19
CA LEU A 13 7.54 -10.97 -7.62
C LEU A 13 8.80 -10.34 -8.24
N TRP A 14 9.53 -11.13 -9.01
CA TRP A 14 10.80 -10.72 -9.63
C TRP A 14 10.64 -9.96 -10.95
N PRO A 15 11.64 -9.14 -11.34
CA PRO A 15 11.66 -8.47 -12.65
C PRO A 15 11.53 -9.47 -13.81
N GLY A 16 10.81 -9.07 -14.85
CA GLY A 16 10.50 -9.91 -16.03
C GLY A 16 9.25 -9.51 -16.80
N ALA A 17 8.44 -8.60 -16.23
CA ALA A 17 7.27 -7.98 -16.85
C ALA A 17 7.21 -6.49 -16.48
N ARG A 18 6.06 -5.99 -15.96
CA ARG A 18 5.90 -4.62 -15.44
C ARG A 18 5.28 -4.57 -14.04
N GLN A 19 5.37 -3.40 -13.40
CA GLN A 19 4.77 -3.10 -12.08
C GLN A 19 5.30 -3.95 -10.91
N GLN A 20 6.56 -4.41 -10.96
CA GLN A 20 7.23 -5.07 -9.83
C GLN A 20 7.72 -4.06 -8.79
N TRP A 21 6.80 -3.28 -8.22
CA TRP A 21 7.09 -2.36 -7.13
C TRP A 21 5.91 -2.27 -6.17
N ARG A 22 6.19 -2.12 -4.88
CA ARG A 22 5.16 -1.94 -3.84
C ARG A 22 4.97 -0.47 -3.46
N PRO A 23 3.73 0.07 -3.38
CA PRO A 23 3.48 1.47 -3.08
C PRO A 23 3.87 1.90 -1.66
N THR A 24 4.01 0.92 -0.77
CA THR A 24 4.40 1.06 0.64
C THR A 24 5.92 1.08 0.83
N SER A 25 6.72 0.77 -0.19
CA SER A 25 8.18 0.78 -0.06
C SER A 25 8.69 2.23 0.03
N PRO A 26 9.36 2.61 1.14
CA PRO A 26 9.93 3.95 1.26
C PRO A 26 11.04 4.18 0.22
N VAL A 27 11.83 3.14 -0.09
CA VAL A 27 12.90 3.18 -1.10
C VAL A 27 12.33 3.46 -2.50
N PHE A 28 11.27 2.74 -2.89
CA PHE A 28 10.61 3.00 -4.16
C PHE A 28 10.07 4.44 -4.20
N ARG A 29 9.37 4.86 -3.14
CA ARG A 29 8.74 6.18 -3.08
C ARG A 29 9.77 7.31 -3.21
N GLU A 30 10.88 7.23 -2.48
CA GLU A 30 11.96 8.22 -2.56
C GLU A 30 12.51 8.32 -3.99
N HIS A 31 12.86 7.19 -4.60
CA HIS A 31 13.47 7.17 -5.93
C HIS A 31 12.49 7.59 -7.03
N ALA A 32 11.24 7.13 -6.95
CA ALA A 32 10.20 7.48 -7.91
C ALA A 32 9.87 8.98 -7.85
N LEU A 33 9.71 9.56 -6.66
CA LEU A 33 9.41 10.98 -6.50
C LEU A 33 10.59 11.86 -6.92
N ARG A 34 11.83 11.47 -6.60
CA ARG A 34 13.02 12.16 -7.11
C ARG A 34 13.08 12.18 -8.64
N LEU A 35 12.74 11.07 -9.30
CA LEU A 35 12.68 11.03 -10.76
C LEU A 35 11.61 11.99 -11.30
N VAL A 36 10.41 11.98 -10.70
CA VAL A 36 9.31 12.90 -11.08
C VAL A 36 9.74 14.36 -10.92
N GLU A 37 10.35 14.72 -9.79
CA GLU A 37 10.86 16.06 -9.52
C GLU A 37 11.87 16.50 -10.59
N ARG A 38 12.85 15.65 -10.94
CA ARG A 38 13.84 15.97 -11.99
C ARG A 38 13.21 16.13 -13.37
N MET A 39 12.17 15.35 -13.69
CA MET A 39 11.44 15.51 -14.95
C MET A 39 10.64 16.83 -14.96
N ALA A 40 9.99 17.18 -13.85
CA ALA A 40 9.25 18.42 -13.70
C ALA A 40 10.17 19.64 -13.81
N GLU A 41 11.30 19.66 -13.09
CA GLU A 41 12.30 20.73 -13.17
C GLU A 41 12.80 20.97 -14.60
N ARG A 42 13.07 19.87 -15.33
CA ARG A 42 13.66 19.95 -16.67
C ARG A 42 12.66 20.33 -17.75
N TYR A 43 11.43 19.81 -17.68
CA TYR A 43 10.47 19.87 -18.79
C TYR A 43 9.20 20.65 -18.46
N GLY A 44 8.93 20.99 -17.20
CA GLY A 44 7.67 21.58 -16.74
C GLY A 44 7.28 22.89 -17.43
N ASN A 45 8.26 23.68 -17.87
CA ASN A 45 8.03 24.94 -18.60
C ASN A 45 8.24 24.81 -20.12
N HIS A 46 8.39 23.60 -20.66
CA HIS A 46 8.66 23.40 -22.08
C HIS A 46 7.40 23.68 -22.92
N PRO A 47 7.44 24.53 -23.97
CA PRO A 47 6.24 24.97 -24.69
C PRO A 47 5.50 23.85 -25.43
N ALA A 48 6.16 22.72 -25.70
CA ALA A 48 5.54 21.55 -26.32
C ALA A 48 4.88 20.58 -25.33
N LEU A 49 5.05 20.78 -24.02
CA LEU A 49 4.47 19.91 -23.00
C LEU A 49 3.01 20.30 -22.75
N VAL A 50 2.08 19.36 -22.98
CA VAL A 50 0.63 19.61 -22.85
C VAL A 50 -0.02 18.91 -21.67
N ALA A 51 0.55 17.80 -21.22
CA ALA A 51 0.02 17.01 -20.11
C ALA A 51 1.08 16.07 -19.54
N TRP A 52 0.89 15.68 -18.28
CA TRP A 52 1.59 14.58 -17.66
C TRP A 52 0.63 13.43 -17.39
N HIS A 53 1.11 12.20 -17.61
CA HIS A 53 0.44 10.99 -17.16
C HIS A 53 1.26 10.39 -16.02
N VAL A 54 0.64 10.26 -14.84
CA VAL A 54 1.33 9.77 -13.65
C VAL A 54 1.35 8.25 -13.67
N SER A 55 2.56 7.67 -13.71
CA SER A 55 2.75 6.22 -13.79
C SER A 55 2.05 5.61 -15.01
N ASN A 56 1.63 4.35 -14.92
CA ASN A 56 0.80 3.69 -15.91
C ASN A 56 -0.06 2.62 -15.21
N GLU A 57 -1.39 2.74 -15.30
CA GLU A 57 -2.36 1.74 -14.82
C GLU A 57 -2.14 1.31 -13.35
N LEU A 58 -2.05 2.27 -12.44
CA LEU A 58 -1.87 2.00 -11.00
C LEU A 58 -2.90 0.99 -10.48
N GLY A 59 -2.42 -0.06 -9.82
CA GLY A 59 -3.25 -1.14 -9.27
C GLY A 59 -3.53 -2.30 -10.23
N CYS A 60 -3.03 -2.28 -11.47
CA CYS A 60 -3.24 -3.38 -12.42
C CYS A 60 -2.61 -4.71 -11.93
N HIS A 61 -1.35 -4.68 -11.49
CA HIS A 61 -0.61 -5.85 -11.00
C HIS A 61 0.10 -5.61 -9.67
N ASN A 62 -0.10 -4.44 -9.04
CA ASN A 62 0.61 -4.01 -7.83
C ASN A 62 -0.30 -3.43 -6.74
N VAL A 63 -1.58 -3.78 -6.76
CA VAL A 63 -2.54 -3.38 -5.72
C VAL A 63 -2.26 -4.08 -4.40
N ASP A 64 -1.97 -5.37 -4.43
CA ASP A 64 -1.78 -6.16 -3.22
C ASP A 64 -0.29 -6.37 -2.94
N ASP A 65 0.12 -6.04 -1.71
CA ASP A 65 1.45 -6.30 -1.18
C ASP A 65 1.37 -6.82 0.25
N PHE A 66 1.92 -8.01 0.51
CA PHE A 66 1.86 -8.66 1.82
C PHE A 66 3.20 -8.59 2.60
N SER A 67 4.10 -7.73 2.13
CA SER A 67 5.40 -7.47 2.76
C SER A 67 5.29 -6.85 4.16
N ASP A 68 6.41 -6.81 4.87
CA ASP A 68 6.48 -6.18 6.19
C ASP A 68 6.33 -4.65 6.12
N ASP A 69 6.68 -4.01 4.99
CA ASP A 69 6.40 -2.59 4.75
C ASP A 69 4.88 -2.35 4.68
N ALA A 70 4.15 -3.21 3.97
CA ALA A 70 2.69 -3.16 3.96
C ALA A 70 2.09 -3.44 5.34
N ALA A 71 2.65 -4.37 6.11
CA ALA A 71 2.20 -4.61 7.48
C ALA A 71 2.39 -3.38 8.38
N ALA A 72 3.53 -2.70 8.29
CA ALA A 72 3.78 -1.45 9.02
C ALA A 72 2.82 -0.33 8.57
N ALA A 73 2.70 -0.08 7.27
CA ALA A 73 1.84 0.96 6.74
C ALA A 73 0.35 0.69 7.00
N PHE A 74 -0.09 -0.56 6.96
CA PHE A 74 -1.46 -0.94 7.28
C PHE A 74 -1.79 -0.67 8.74
N ARG A 75 -0.87 -0.97 9.67
CA ARG A 75 -1.05 -0.65 11.09
C ARG A 75 -1.17 0.86 11.32
N THR A 76 -0.39 1.67 10.62
CA THR A 76 -0.54 3.14 10.65
C THR A 76 -1.92 3.57 10.13
N TRP A 77 -2.33 3.07 8.96
CA TRP A 77 -3.64 3.38 8.38
C TRP A 77 -4.81 2.98 9.30
N LEU A 78 -4.69 1.84 9.99
CA LEU A 78 -5.69 1.40 10.97
C LEU A 78 -5.72 2.29 12.22
N ARG A 79 -4.55 2.72 12.72
CA ARG A 79 -4.46 3.68 13.83
C ARG A 79 -5.11 5.01 13.46
N ASP A 80 -4.87 5.51 12.25
CA ASP A 80 -5.50 6.75 11.77
C ASP A 80 -7.03 6.60 11.66
N ARG A 81 -7.49 5.42 11.22
CA ARG A 81 -8.92 5.16 11.01
C ARG A 81 -9.71 4.91 12.30
N TYR A 82 -9.20 4.07 13.19
CA TYR A 82 -9.92 3.59 14.37
C TYR A 82 -9.47 4.28 15.66
N THR A 83 -8.32 4.93 15.65
CA THR A 83 -7.69 5.63 16.80
C THR A 83 -7.23 4.71 17.93
N THR A 84 -8.05 3.75 18.36
CA THR A 84 -7.75 2.80 19.44
C THR A 84 -7.96 1.35 19.01
N LEU A 85 -7.27 0.43 19.68
CA LEU A 85 -7.47 -1.01 19.46
C LEU A 85 -8.87 -1.46 19.89
N ASP A 86 -9.44 -0.87 20.94
CA ASP A 86 -10.80 -1.21 21.37
C ASP A 86 -11.82 -0.87 20.29
N ALA A 87 -11.72 0.30 19.67
CA ALA A 87 -12.60 0.69 18.56
C ALA A 87 -12.43 -0.23 17.34
N LEU A 88 -11.20 -0.65 17.03
CA LEU A 88 -10.95 -1.64 15.96
C LEU A 88 -11.57 -3.00 16.31
N ASN A 89 -11.30 -3.50 17.52
CA ASN A 89 -11.79 -4.80 17.97
C ASN A 89 -13.32 -4.87 17.96
N ASP A 90 -13.98 -3.81 18.42
CA ASP A 90 -15.43 -3.67 18.40
C ASP A 90 -15.96 -3.63 16.96
N ALA A 91 -15.41 -2.75 16.11
CA ALA A 91 -15.82 -2.62 14.70
C ALA A 91 -15.60 -3.92 13.88
N TRP A 92 -14.61 -4.71 14.24
CA TRP A 92 -14.31 -5.98 13.58
C TRP A 92 -15.02 -7.17 14.24
N GLY A 93 -15.66 -7.00 15.40
CA GLY A 93 -16.28 -8.12 16.12
C GLY A 93 -15.28 -9.20 16.51
N THR A 94 -14.07 -8.81 16.94
CA THR A 94 -12.95 -9.74 17.18
C THR A 94 -13.14 -10.69 18.37
N ALA A 95 -14.23 -10.54 19.13
CA ALA A 95 -14.65 -11.52 20.13
C ALA A 95 -14.94 -12.89 19.47
N PHE A 96 -15.37 -12.91 18.21
CA PHE A 96 -15.63 -14.15 17.48
C PHE A 96 -14.33 -14.90 17.17
N TRP A 97 -14.28 -16.18 17.55
CA TRP A 97 -13.09 -17.05 17.45
C TRP A 97 -11.83 -16.47 18.12
N SER A 98 -11.99 -15.67 19.17
CA SER A 98 -10.88 -15.13 19.97
C SER A 98 -9.84 -14.37 19.14
N GLN A 99 -10.29 -13.60 18.15
CA GLN A 99 -9.43 -12.79 17.27
C GLN A 99 -9.02 -11.44 17.88
N ARG A 100 -9.28 -11.21 19.17
CA ARG A 100 -9.04 -9.92 19.84
C ARG A 100 -7.57 -9.57 19.83
N TYR A 101 -7.25 -8.36 19.35
CA TYR A 101 -5.91 -7.80 19.35
C TYR A 101 -5.66 -7.00 20.63
N SER A 102 -4.54 -7.26 21.29
CA SER A 102 -4.05 -6.50 22.45
C SER A 102 -2.93 -5.53 22.10
N ALA A 103 -2.34 -5.65 20.92
CA ALA A 103 -1.32 -4.75 20.40
C ALA A 103 -1.50 -4.59 18.88
N TRP A 104 -1.20 -3.41 18.34
CA TRP A 104 -1.30 -3.16 16.90
C TRP A 104 -0.36 -4.05 16.10
N GLU A 105 0.77 -4.42 16.71
CA GLU A 105 1.82 -5.21 16.10
C GLU A 105 1.37 -6.63 15.77
N GLN A 106 0.30 -7.11 16.42
CA GLN A 106 -0.34 -8.40 16.16
C GLN A 106 -1.18 -8.40 14.87
N ILE A 107 -1.52 -7.23 14.34
CA ILE A 107 -2.32 -7.11 13.12
C ILE A 107 -1.39 -7.22 11.93
N LEU A 108 -1.63 -8.26 11.12
CA LEU A 108 -0.94 -8.51 9.86
C LEU A 108 -1.87 -8.17 8.68
N PRO A 109 -1.32 -7.99 7.46
CA PRO A 109 -2.10 -8.14 6.23
C PRO A 109 -2.88 -9.47 6.27
N PRO A 110 -4.02 -9.59 5.56
CA PRO A 110 -4.84 -10.80 5.55
C PRO A 110 -4.13 -11.94 4.81
N ARG A 111 -3.15 -12.55 5.49
CA ARG A 111 -2.37 -13.70 5.03
C ARG A 111 -3.25 -14.96 5.02
N LEU A 112 -2.70 -16.04 4.49
CA LEU A 112 -3.39 -17.33 4.46
C LEU A 112 -3.78 -17.78 5.88
N ALA A 113 -5.07 -18.04 6.09
CA ALA A 113 -5.63 -18.54 7.33
C ALA A 113 -6.21 -19.96 7.13
N ALA A 114 -6.33 -20.73 8.22
CA ALA A 114 -6.85 -22.10 8.16
C ALA A 114 -8.33 -22.19 7.72
N SER A 115 -9.09 -21.12 7.93
CA SER A 115 -10.49 -20.98 7.51
C SER A 115 -10.74 -19.57 6.95
N ARG A 116 -11.99 -19.21 6.67
CA ARG A 116 -12.35 -17.87 6.18
C ARG A 116 -11.91 -16.80 7.19
N PRO A 117 -11.15 -15.78 6.77
CA PRO A 117 -10.76 -14.69 7.66
C PRO A 117 -11.97 -13.85 8.05
N ASN A 118 -11.84 -13.08 9.12
CA ASN A 118 -12.83 -12.05 9.46
C ASN A 118 -13.02 -11.11 8.26
N PRO A 119 -14.24 -10.98 7.69
CA PRO A 119 -14.45 -10.24 6.45
C PRO A 119 -14.10 -8.75 6.56
N THR A 120 -14.08 -8.18 7.77
CA THR A 120 -13.70 -6.77 7.96
C THR A 120 -12.22 -6.52 7.70
N GLN A 121 -11.35 -7.49 7.97
CA GLN A 121 -9.91 -7.34 7.79
C GLN A 121 -9.51 -7.29 6.29
N PRO A 122 -9.91 -8.24 5.41
CA PRO A 122 -9.69 -8.10 3.98
C PRO A 122 -10.31 -6.84 3.39
N LEU A 123 -11.52 -6.44 3.83
CA LEU A 123 -12.14 -5.21 3.37
C LEU A 123 -11.33 -3.97 3.76
N ALA A 124 -10.84 -3.92 5.01
CA ALA A 124 -9.95 -2.86 5.47
C ALA A 124 -8.65 -2.84 4.67
N PHE A 125 -8.09 -4.02 4.37
CA PHE A 125 -6.87 -4.15 3.59
C PHE A 125 -7.06 -3.69 2.13
N THR A 126 -8.14 -4.05 1.46
CA THR A 126 -8.45 -3.54 0.10
C THR A 126 -8.58 -2.02 0.07
N ARG A 127 -9.23 -1.42 1.08
CA ARG A 127 -9.33 0.04 1.23
C ARG A 127 -7.94 0.67 1.41
N PHE A 128 -7.14 0.09 2.31
CA PHE A 128 -5.76 0.51 2.54
C PHE A 128 -4.90 0.43 1.27
N SER A 129 -4.94 -0.68 0.53
CA SER A 129 -4.18 -0.87 -0.71
C SER A 129 -4.52 0.19 -1.76
N SER A 130 -5.81 0.50 -1.91
CA SER A 130 -6.28 1.59 -2.78
C SER A 130 -5.77 2.96 -2.31
N ASP A 131 -5.86 3.24 -1.01
CA ASP A 131 -5.36 4.49 -0.44
C ASP A 131 -3.85 4.64 -0.59
N ALA A 132 -3.06 3.57 -0.43
CA ALA A 132 -1.61 3.60 -0.59
C ALA A 132 -1.20 4.00 -2.03
N LEU A 133 -1.85 3.42 -3.05
CA LEU A 133 -1.64 3.82 -4.44
C LEU A 133 -2.10 5.25 -4.70
N ARG A 134 -3.25 5.67 -4.13
CA ARG A 134 -3.75 7.04 -4.24
C ARG A 134 -2.81 8.05 -3.59
N GLN A 135 -2.18 7.71 -2.46
CA GLN A 135 -1.19 8.55 -1.79
C GLN A 135 0.07 8.73 -2.64
N TYR A 136 0.52 7.68 -3.34
CA TYR A 136 1.61 7.78 -4.30
C TYR A 136 1.23 8.69 -5.49
N LEU A 137 0.06 8.46 -6.09
CA LEU A 137 -0.48 9.28 -7.18
C LEU A 137 -0.50 10.77 -6.81
N ARG A 138 -1.06 11.10 -5.64
CA ARG A 138 -1.13 12.48 -5.14
C ARG A 138 0.24 13.10 -4.93
N ALA A 139 1.20 12.35 -4.39
CA ALA A 139 2.54 12.86 -4.15
C ALA A 139 3.30 13.12 -5.45
N ALA A 140 3.18 12.23 -6.44
CA ALA A 140 3.78 12.44 -7.76
C ALA A 140 3.10 13.61 -8.50
N ALA A 141 1.78 13.70 -8.46
CA ALA A 141 1.04 14.79 -9.10
C ALA A 141 1.36 16.16 -8.48
N ALA A 142 1.67 16.23 -7.18
CA ALA A 142 2.04 17.49 -6.53
C ALA A 142 3.42 18.03 -6.93
N LEU A 143 4.25 17.23 -7.61
CA LEU A 143 5.58 17.62 -8.08
C LEU A 143 5.59 18.09 -9.55
N LEU A 144 4.51 17.84 -10.29
CA LEU A 144 4.38 18.11 -11.73
C LEU A 144 3.67 19.44 -11.97
#